data_AF-A0A964RNH7-F1
#
_entry.id   AF-A0A964RNH7-F1
#
_cell.length_a   1.000
_cell.length_b   1.000
_cell.length_c   1.000
_cell.angle_alpha   90.00
_cell.angle_beta   90.00
_cell.angle_gamma   90.00
#
_symmetry.space_group_name_H-M   'P 1'
#
loop_
_entity.id
_entity.type
_entity.pdbx_description
1 polymer ?
#
loop_
_entity_poly.entity_id
_entity_poly.type
_entity_poly.pdbx_seq_one_letter_code
_entity_poly.pdbx_strand_id
1 'polypeptide(L)' 'MTFREIVLKLLGREPQKQYDSLRDQRLYIRVTQDEKELIEKLARCQCLDTSNFIRWLVFGKYVDDFVK' A
#
# COMPACT_ATOMS: atom_id res chain seq x y z
N MET A 1 11.99 21.84 -5.51
CA MET A 1 10.90 21.63 -6.47
C MET A 1 11.18 22.44 -7.72
N THR A 2 11.11 21.82 -8.89
CA THR A 2 11.33 22.50 -10.18
C THR A 2 10.02 22.95 -10.81
N PHE A 3 10.05 24.01 -11.62
CA PHE A 3 8.86 24.60 -12.27
C PHE A 3 8.00 23.57 -13.04
N ARG A 4 8.64 22.51 -13.57
CA ARG A 4 7.98 21.35 -14.19
C ARG A 4 7.01 20.62 -13.27
N GLU A 5 7.36 20.46 -12.00
CA GLU A 5 6.56 19.71 -11.02
C GLU A 5 5.28 20.47 -10.64
N ILE A 6 5.35 21.80 -10.61
CA ILE A 6 4.20 22.68 -10.33
C ILE A 6 3.19 22.63 -11.48
N VAL A 7 3.68 22.65 -12.73
CA VAL A 7 2.86 22.54 -13.93
C VAL A 7 2.13 21.19 -14.03
N LEU A 8 2.81 20.10 -13.66
CA LEU A 8 2.22 18.75 -13.64
C LEU A 8 1.11 18.62 -12.59
N LYS A 9 1.30 19.18 -11.39
CA LYS A 9 0.26 19.21 -10.34
C LYS A 9 -0.97 20.04 -10.75
N LEU A 10 -0.77 21.18 -11.42
CA LEU A 10 -1.87 22.06 -11.86
C LEU A 10 -2.70 21.47 -13.02
N LEU A 11 -2.11 20.60 -13.85
CA LEU A 11 -2.79 19.97 -14.99
C LEU A 11 -3.56 18.68 -14.63
N GLY A 12 -3.68 18.33 -13.35
CA GLY A 12 -4.41 17.14 -12.89
C GLY A 12 -3.81 15.80 -13.37
N ARG A 13 -2.63 15.83 -13.97
CA ARG A 13 -1.85 14.64 -14.31
C ARG A 13 -0.99 14.30 -13.11
N GLU A 14 -1.61 13.76 -12.07
CA GLU A 14 -0.84 12.94 -11.15
C GLU A 14 -0.13 11.87 -11.98
N PRO A 15 1.18 11.64 -11.80
CA PRO A 15 1.85 10.55 -12.49
C PRO A 15 1.05 9.30 -12.17
N GLN A 16 0.39 8.73 -13.19
CA GLN A 16 -0.26 7.44 -13.04
C GLN A 16 0.85 6.51 -12.56
N LYS A 17 0.75 6.06 -11.31
CA LYS A 17 1.64 5.04 -10.77
C LYS A 17 1.42 3.82 -11.67
N GLN A 18 2.28 3.65 -12.65
CA GLN A 18 2.34 2.45 -13.45
C GLN A 18 2.89 1.38 -12.52
N TYR A 19 1.97 0.67 -11.88
CA TYR A 19 2.30 -0.55 -11.21
C TYR A 19 2.49 -1.58 -12.31
N ASP A 20 3.75 -1.89 -12.62
CA ASP A 20 4.03 -3.14 -13.31
C ASP A 20 3.38 -4.26 -12.52
N SER A 21 2.67 -5.15 -13.23
CA SER A 21 2.00 -6.28 -12.59
C SER A 21 3.03 -7.32 -12.17
N LEU A 22 3.96 -6.97 -11.28
CA LEU A 22 4.83 -7.87 -10.53
C LEU A 22 4.00 -8.67 -9.50
N ARG A 23 2.79 -9.11 -9.90
CA ARG A 23 1.87 -9.96 -9.11
C ARG A 23 2.40 -11.38 -8.95
N ASP A 24 3.50 -11.68 -9.63
CA ASP A 24 4.22 -12.94 -9.66
C ASP A 24 4.83 -13.29 -8.30
N GLN A 25 4.98 -12.32 -7.39
CA GLN A 25 5.47 -12.58 -6.03
C GLN A 25 4.33 -12.50 -5.01
N ARG A 26 4.04 -13.63 -4.37
CA ARG A 26 3.09 -13.73 -3.25
C ARG A 26 3.85 -13.89 -1.94
N LEU A 27 3.48 -13.07 -0.95
CA LEU A 27 3.94 -13.21 0.42
C LEU A 27 2.92 -14.06 1.20
N TYR A 28 3.35 -15.23 1.64
CA TYR A 28 2.56 -16.11 2.49
C TYR A 28 2.96 -15.90 3.94
N ILE A 29 2.02 -15.48 4.77
CA ILE A 29 2.23 -15.22 6.20
C ILE A 29 1.51 -16.33 6.98
N ARG A 30 2.23 -17.01 7.88
CA ARG A 30 1.62 -17.96 8.81
C ARG A 30 1.04 -17.16 9.98
N VAL A 31 -0.23 -17.40 10.26
CA VAL A 31 -0.97 -16.78 11.36
C VAL A 31 -1.83 -17.85 12.03
N THR A 32 -2.12 -17.65 13.31
CA THR A 32 -3.15 -18.38 14.03
C THR A 32 -4.55 -17.97 13.56
N GLN A 33 -5.56 -18.74 13.96
CA GLN A 33 -6.96 -18.44 13.63
C GLN A 33 -7.40 -17.09 14.23
N ASP A 34 -7.05 -16.83 15.49
CA ASP A 34 -7.41 -15.59 16.19
C ASP A 34 -6.77 -14.36 15.54
N GLU A 35 -5.49 -14.46 15.16
CA GLU A 35 -4.79 -13.41 14.42
C GLU A 35 -5.44 -13.15 13.06
N LYS A 36 -5.82 -14.20 12.34
CA LYS A 36 -6.51 -14.07 11.05
C LYS A 36 -7.83 -13.32 11.20
N GLU A 37 -8.65 -13.69 12.18
CA GLU A 37 -9.93 -13.03 12.44
C GLU A 37 -9.74 -11.56 12.83
N LEU A 38 -8.72 -11.27 13.63
CA LEU A 38 -8.39 -9.90 13.99
C LEU A 38 -8.00 -9.08 12.76
N ILE A 39 -7.12 -9.61 11.90
CA ILE A 39 -6.71 -8.95 10.66
C ILE A 39 -7.92 -8.68 9.76
N GLU A 40 -8.81 -9.66 9.59
CA GLU A 40 -10.02 -9.49 8.76
C GLU A 40 -10.96 -8.42 9.31
N LYS A 41 -11.17 -8.39 10.63
CA LYS A 41 -11.98 -7.34 11.29
C LYS A 41 -11.37 -5.96 11.09
N LEU A 42 -10.06 -5.81 11.28
CA LEU A 42 -9.35 -4.56 11.08
C LEU A 42 -9.40 -4.09 9.62
N ALA A 43 -9.20 -4.99 8.66
CA ALA A 43 -9.29 -4.68 7.24
C ALA A 43 -10.70 -4.14 6.89
N ARG A 44 -11.76 -4.77 7.41
CA ARG A 44 -13.14 -4.30 7.24
C ARG A 44 -13.39 -2.92 7.86
N CYS A 45 -12.85 -2.65 9.05
CA CYS A 45 -12.96 -1.33 9.67
C CYS A 45 -12.33 -0.21 8.83
N GLN A 46 -11.32 -0.55 8.02
CA GLN A 46 -10.65 0.40 7.12
C GLN A 46 -11.21 0.38 5.69
N CYS A 47 -12.30 -0.37 5.44
CA CYS A 47 -12.89 -0.55 4.11
C CYS A 47 -11.88 -1.09 3.06
N LEU A 48 -10.95 -1.97 3.48
CA LEU A 48 -9.94 -2.61 2.64
C LEU A 48 -10.11 -4.13 2.62
N ASP A 49 -9.67 -4.79 1.55
CA ASP A 49 -9.42 -6.23 1.61
C ASP A 49 -8.16 -6.53 2.43
N THR A 50 -8.06 -7.75 2.93
CA THR A 50 -6.96 -8.22 3.77
C THR A 50 -5.59 -7.98 3.14
N SER A 51 -5.43 -8.19 1.83
CA SER A 51 -4.13 -8.05 1.17
C SER A 51 -3.73 -6.58 1.05
N ASN A 52 -4.67 -5.70 0.68
CA ASN A 52 -4.42 -4.27 0.63
C ASN A 52 -4.20 -3.68 2.03
N PHE A 53 -4.92 -4.15 3.05
CA PHE A 53 -4.73 -3.74 4.44
C PHE A 53 -3.32 -4.08 4.93
N ILE A 54 -2.87 -5.34 4.76
CA ILE A 54 -1.52 -5.75 5.17
C ILE A 54 -0.45 -4.97 4.40
N ARG A 55 -0.63 -4.77 3.08
CA ARG A 55 0.29 -3.96 2.28
C ARG A 55 0.39 -2.52 2.80
N TRP A 56 -0.75 -1.90 3.07
CA TRP A 56 -0.82 -0.55 3.62
C TRP A 56 -0.13 -0.47 4.98
N LEU A 57 -0.33 -1.46 5.85
CA LEU A 57 0.27 -1.50 7.18
C LEU A 57 1.80 -1.65 7.13
N VAL A 58 2.31 -2.52 6.25
CA VAL A 58 3.75 -2.72 6.05
C VAL A 58 4.39 -1.43 5.52
N PHE A 59 3.82 -0.82 4.49
CA PHE A 59 4.37 0.42 3.95
C PHE A 59 4.22 1.59 4.93
N GLY A 60 3.08 1.74 5.60
CA GLY A 60 2.90 2.80 6.59
C GLY A 60 3.87 2.71 7.77
N LYS A 61 4.31 1.51 8.13
CA LYS A 61 5.27 1.30 9.22
C LYS A 61 6.73 1.44 8.79
N TYR A 62 7.08 1.00 7.57
CA TYR A 62 8.47 0.81 7.16
C TYR A 62 8.90 1.66 5.96
N VAL A 63 8.01 2.43 5.32
CA VAL A 63 8.41 3.27 4.16
C VAL A 63 9.52 4.23 4.54
N ASP A 64 9.39 4.90 5.70
CA ASP A 64 10.35 5.89 6.15
C ASP A 64 11.68 5.26 6.63
N ASP A 65 11.65 3.98 7.02
CA ASP A 65 12.84 3.25 7.45
C ASP A 65 13.70 2.77 6.27
N PHE A 66 13.09 2.53 5.10
CA PHE A 66 13.75 1.92 3.94
C PHE A 66 13.96 2.86 2.75
N VAL A 67 13.21 3.97 2.65
CA VAL A 67 13.31 4.92 1.54
C VAL A 67 13.89 6.25 2.06
N LYS A 68 15.18 6.47 1.85
CA LYS A 68 15.89 7.74 2.09
C LYS A 68 15.89 8.62 0.84
#